data_AF-A0A0C3C582-F1
#
_entry.id   AF-A0A0C3C582-F1
#
_cell.length_a   1.000
_cell.length_b   1.000
_cell.length_c   1.000
_cell.angle_alpha   90.00
_cell.angle_beta   90.00
_cell.angle_gamma   90.00
#
_symmetry.space_group_name_H-M   'P 1'
#
loop_
_entity.id
_entity.type
_entity.pdbx_description
1 polymer ?
#
loop_
_entity_poly.entity_id
_entity_poly.type
_entity_poly.pdbx_seq_one_letter_code
_entity_poly.pdbx_strand_id
1 'polypeptide(L)'
;MENNDIAEMSRQTSRLLSTWENNQRYGIVHRSECHICGLYKEHVADAALDNESSFQIARDELKRQHETLFSNGIAEGRRLQRLDDEVEWDAAREELALIRAQLEATLAEHRRYKQRVEVAEIRRDNWETIWKPSKGLFGMRTGEGWRKSEADGQPVAAPVRSPSPVGSSLSDTSFLTPADGTEVSQELPDSPVTRNDGTLPLQKSLAVQPSVQNVGDFRSISGTNRGCSGTDADQNVECPTAALWQTVGDAPIRTPRFIKQMDKLLKEANTPGNIEHYKKVKALCTEAHLAKDQKTDLQKYLLVKWKTPDWVKGPRPSFSDATNTVSGPPTNPLHDDPPEAWVVYYTAFPASCPLGVRRDIDGKPRLADMRASRIVARLRPDMMLDEHTTRAARMQFKEIAIRHLFSIPGRYHRILTNKNNAVTPQVTYQPFKCQPGDITLDRVALHFAKCGISIAIAESDLEPWAEECVSKWDEVGRV
;
A
#
# COMPACT_ATOMS: atom_id res chain seq x y z
N MET A 1 -19.22 69.71 8.79
CA MET A 1 -20.29 68.69 8.83
C MET A 1 -20.34 67.82 7.57
N GLU A 2 -19.58 68.08 6.52
CA GLU A 2 -19.70 67.35 5.24
C GLU A 2 -18.87 66.05 5.09
N ASN A 3 -17.98 65.73 6.04
CA ASN A 3 -17.14 64.51 5.93
C ASN A 3 -17.76 63.23 6.51
N ASN A 4 -18.87 63.33 7.27
CA ASN A 4 -19.55 62.14 7.82
C ASN A 4 -20.51 61.49 6.80
N ASP A 5 -21.15 62.29 5.94
CA ASP A 5 -22.13 61.76 4.97
C ASP A 5 -21.46 60.94 3.86
N ILE A 6 -20.23 61.29 3.47
CA ILE A 6 -19.46 60.51 2.49
C ILE A 6 -19.01 59.17 3.09
N ALA A 7 -18.65 59.14 4.38
CA ALA A 7 -18.27 57.90 5.06
C ALA A 7 -19.48 56.97 5.30
N GLU A 8 -20.67 57.53 5.53
CA GLU A 8 -21.91 56.77 5.71
C GLU A 8 -22.45 56.22 4.38
N MET A 9 -22.39 57.00 3.30
CA MET A 9 -22.67 56.50 1.94
C MET A 9 -21.68 55.42 1.49
N SER A 10 -20.41 55.50 1.88
CA SER A 10 -19.39 54.48 1.56
C SER A 10 -19.59 53.18 2.35
N ARG A 11 -20.10 53.26 3.60
CA ARG A 11 -20.53 52.09 4.38
C ARG A 11 -21.84 51.47 3.84
N GLN A 12 -22.75 52.28 3.31
CA GLN A 12 -23.97 51.79 2.65
C GLN A 12 -23.66 51.15 1.28
N THR A 13 -22.74 51.69 0.48
CA THR A 13 -22.31 51.07 -0.78
C THR A 13 -21.49 49.79 -0.56
N SER A 14 -20.72 49.69 0.53
CA SER A 14 -20.07 48.42 0.92
C SER A 14 -21.07 47.35 1.42
N ARG A 15 -22.25 47.74 1.91
CA ARG A 15 -23.36 46.81 2.22
C ARG A 15 -24.18 46.38 1.00
N LEU A 16 -24.06 47.07 -0.13
CA LEU A 16 -24.74 46.74 -1.39
C LEU A 16 -23.95 45.79 -2.29
N LEU A 17 -22.71 45.44 -1.93
CA LEU A 17 -22.05 44.25 -2.44
C LEU A 17 -22.65 43.02 -1.75
N SER A 18 -23.94 42.77 -2.05
CA SER A 18 -24.68 41.59 -1.64
C SER A 18 -23.86 40.36 -1.97
N THR A 19 -23.27 39.75 -0.95
CA THR A 19 -22.58 38.49 -1.06
C THR A 19 -23.57 37.45 -1.58
N TRP A 20 -23.25 36.86 -2.72
CA TRP A 20 -23.97 35.67 -3.15
C TRP A 20 -23.61 34.55 -2.18
N GLU A 21 -24.62 33.91 -1.61
CA GLU A 21 -24.51 32.80 -0.68
C GLU A 21 -25.01 31.53 -1.38
N ASN A 22 -24.26 30.45 -1.24
CA ASN A 22 -24.70 29.12 -1.65
C ASN A 22 -25.31 28.42 -0.43
N ASN A 23 -26.63 28.23 -0.45
CA ASN A 23 -27.31 27.47 0.58
C ASN A 23 -27.46 26.00 0.16
N GLN A 24 -26.46 25.18 0.52
CA GLN A 24 -26.39 23.77 0.15
C GLN A 24 -27.61 22.95 0.56
N ARG A 25 -28.27 23.31 1.68
CA ARG A 25 -29.46 22.59 2.18
C ARG A 25 -30.64 22.68 1.22
N TYR A 26 -30.77 23.81 0.54
CA TYR A 26 -31.89 24.11 -0.36
C TYR A 26 -31.47 24.09 -1.83
N GLY A 27 -30.18 23.86 -2.13
CA GLY A 27 -29.66 23.79 -3.49
C GLY A 27 -29.75 25.09 -4.27
N ILE A 28 -29.76 26.26 -3.60
CA ILE A 28 -29.90 27.56 -4.24
C ILE A 28 -28.70 28.48 -3.96
N VAL A 29 -28.28 29.21 -4.99
CA VAL A 29 -27.33 30.33 -4.88
C VAL A 29 -28.13 31.62 -4.94
N HIS A 30 -28.07 32.43 -3.88
CA HIS A 30 -28.92 33.61 -3.75
C HIS A 30 -28.18 34.78 -3.12
N ARG A 31 -28.75 35.98 -3.28
CA ARG A 31 -28.27 37.17 -2.57
C ARG A 31 -28.67 37.12 -1.09
N SER A 32 -27.76 37.53 -0.20
CA SER A 32 -28.09 37.75 1.22
C SER A 32 -29.37 38.60 1.31
N GLU A 33 -30.30 38.21 2.19
CA GLU A 33 -31.60 38.88 2.38
C GLU A 33 -32.58 38.88 1.18
N CYS A 34 -32.40 37.99 0.21
CA CYS A 34 -33.40 37.82 -0.86
C CYS A 34 -34.73 37.28 -0.32
N HIS A 35 -35.77 38.13 -0.29
CA HIS A 35 -37.11 37.76 0.22
C HIS A 35 -37.73 36.56 -0.50
N ILE A 36 -37.58 36.47 -1.82
CA ILE A 36 -38.09 35.35 -2.63
C ILE A 36 -37.43 34.03 -2.20
N CYS A 37 -36.11 34.06 -1.98
CA CYS A 37 -35.38 32.88 -1.50
C CYS A 37 -35.73 32.53 -0.05
N GLY A 38 -36.09 33.53 0.77
CA GLY A 38 -36.64 33.32 2.12
C GLY A 38 -37.95 32.54 2.08
N LEU A 39 -38.93 33.02 1.30
CA LEU A 39 -40.23 32.35 1.12
C LEU A 39 -40.07 30.92 0.57
N TYR A 40 -39.17 30.72 -0.39
CA TYR A 40 -38.85 29.38 -0.88
C TYR A 40 -38.32 28.47 0.23
N LYS A 41 -37.37 28.94 1.05
CA LYS A 41 -36.80 28.15 2.15
C LYS A 41 -37.84 27.80 3.20
N GLU A 42 -38.73 28.73 3.54
CA GLU A 42 -39.85 28.52 4.46
C GLU A 42 -40.80 27.46 3.90
N HIS A 43 -41.26 27.61 2.65
CA HIS A 43 -42.13 26.63 2.01
C HIS A 43 -41.50 25.22 1.96
N VAL A 44 -40.21 25.12 1.61
CA VAL A 44 -39.47 23.85 1.60
C VAL A 44 -39.32 23.27 3.01
N ALA A 45 -39.21 24.11 4.05
CA ALA A 45 -39.14 23.66 5.43
C ALA A 45 -40.52 23.17 5.93
N ASP A 46 -41.59 23.90 5.62
CA ASP A 46 -42.96 23.56 6.00
C ASP A 46 -43.41 22.27 5.30
N ALA A 47 -43.23 22.16 3.98
CA ALA A 47 -43.53 20.93 3.24
C ALA A 47 -42.72 19.71 3.74
N ALA A 48 -41.51 19.93 4.26
CA ALA A 48 -40.72 18.88 4.88
C ALA A 48 -41.24 18.47 6.27
N LEU A 49 -41.82 19.40 7.03
CA LEU A 49 -42.44 19.14 8.34
C LEU A 49 -43.78 18.43 8.20
N ASP A 50 -44.60 18.86 7.25
CA ASP A 50 -45.93 18.30 6.97
C ASP A 50 -45.88 16.94 6.25
N ASN A 51 -44.67 16.53 5.85
CA ASN A 51 -44.39 15.24 5.20
C ASN A 51 -45.24 15.02 3.93
N GLU A 52 -45.43 16.08 3.14
CA GLU A 52 -46.17 16.00 1.87
C GLU A 52 -45.50 15.01 0.90
N SER A 53 -46.26 14.02 0.41
CA SER A 53 -45.71 12.94 -0.40
C SER A 53 -45.11 13.41 -1.72
N SER A 54 -45.74 14.39 -2.38
CA SER A 54 -45.25 15.00 -3.63
C SER A 54 -43.91 15.70 -3.42
N PHE A 55 -43.77 16.42 -2.32
CA PHE A 55 -42.53 17.10 -1.95
C PHE A 55 -41.40 16.10 -1.66
N GLN A 56 -41.68 15.01 -0.93
CA GLN A 56 -40.67 13.96 -0.69
C GLN A 56 -40.20 13.32 -2.00
N ILE A 57 -41.12 13.01 -2.93
CA ILE A 57 -40.78 12.45 -4.25
C ILE A 57 -39.88 13.43 -5.02
N ALA A 58 -40.22 14.72 -5.07
CA ALA A 58 -39.43 15.73 -5.77
C ALA A 58 -38.04 15.91 -5.14
N ARG A 59 -37.93 15.84 -3.81
CA ARG A 59 -36.66 15.93 -3.09
C ARG A 59 -35.77 14.72 -3.36
N ASP A 60 -36.34 13.52 -3.35
CA ASP A 60 -35.61 12.28 -3.64
C ASP A 60 -35.18 12.23 -5.11
N GLU A 61 -36.00 12.76 -6.03
CA GLU A 61 -35.64 12.95 -7.43
C GLU A 61 -34.42 13.87 -7.59
N LEU A 62 -34.46 15.06 -6.98
CA LEU A 62 -33.35 16.01 -7.04
C LEU A 62 -32.07 15.42 -6.45
N LYS A 63 -32.18 14.71 -5.31
CA LYS A 63 -31.05 14.02 -4.69
C LYS A 63 -30.46 12.97 -5.63
N ARG A 64 -31.30 12.16 -6.29
CA ARG A 64 -30.85 11.15 -7.25
C ARG A 64 -30.16 11.80 -8.46
N GLN A 65 -30.67 12.92 -8.96
CA GLN A 65 -30.04 13.67 -10.05
C GLN A 65 -28.65 14.21 -9.64
N HIS A 66 -28.51 14.76 -8.43
CA HIS A 66 -27.22 15.20 -7.91
C HIS A 66 -26.23 14.03 -7.73
N GLU A 67 -26.69 12.91 -7.16
CA GLU A 67 -25.87 11.70 -7.04
C GLU A 67 -25.44 11.15 -8.41
N THR A 68 -26.31 11.22 -9.41
CA THR A 68 -25.99 10.80 -10.79
C THR A 68 -24.92 11.71 -11.41
N LEU A 69 -25.09 13.03 -11.32
CA LEU A 69 -24.10 13.98 -11.82
C LEU A 69 -22.75 13.84 -11.11
N PHE A 70 -22.77 13.69 -9.79
CA PHE A 70 -21.56 13.46 -9.00
C PHE A 70 -20.86 12.16 -9.42
N SER A 71 -21.60 11.05 -9.56
CA SER A 71 -21.06 9.77 -9.99
C SER A 71 -20.47 9.83 -11.40
N ASN A 72 -21.13 10.52 -12.33
CA ASN A 72 -20.62 10.77 -13.67
C ASN A 72 -19.34 11.60 -13.65
N GLY A 73 -19.26 12.64 -12.81
CA GLY A 73 -18.06 13.44 -12.61
C GLY A 73 -16.88 12.61 -12.06
N ILE A 74 -17.13 11.73 -11.10
CA ILE A 74 -16.10 10.80 -10.58
C ILE A 74 -15.66 9.81 -11.65
N ALA A 75 -16.59 9.26 -12.43
CA ALA A 75 -16.26 8.34 -13.52
C ALA A 75 -15.42 9.03 -14.59
N GLU A 76 -15.75 10.26 -14.95
CA GLU A 76 -15.00 11.07 -15.91
C GLU A 76 -13.62 11.46 -15.36
N GLY A 77 -13.53 11.86 -14.09
CA GLY A 77 -12.24 12.14 -13.44
C GLY A 77 -11.32 10.93 -13.46
N ARG A 78 -11.84 9.72 -13.18
CA ARG A 78 -11.06 8.47 -13.29
C ARG A 78 -10.69 8.14 -14.74
N ARG A 79 -11.54 8.49 -15.71
CA ARG A 79 -11.25 8.29 -17.14
C ARG A 79 -10.09 9.19 -17.58
N LEU A 80 -10.12 10.46 -17.20
CA LEU A 80 -9.05 11.43 -17.47
C LEU A 80 -7.75 11.02 -16.77
N GLN A 81 -7.81 10.63 -15.50
CA GLN A 81 -6.63 10.14 -14.79
C GLN A 81 -5.96 8.97 -15.51
N ARG A 82 -6.73 7.99 -15.99
CA ARG A 82 -6.15 6.86 -16.76
C ARG A 82 -5.48 7.29 -18.06
N LEU A 83 -5.99 8.33 -18.73
CA LEU A 83 -5.36 8.86 -19.94
C LEU A 83 -4.05 9.58 -19.61
N ASP A 84 -4.04 10.36 -18.54
CA ASP A 84 -2.82 11.03 -18.07
C ASP A 84 -1.76 9.99 -17.64
N ASP A 85 -2.18 8.96 -16.88
CA ASP A 85 -1.31 7.85 -16.50
C ASP A 85 -0.74 7.15 -17.75
N GLU A 86 -1.57 6.87 -18.77
CA GLU A 86 -1.14 6.21 -20.01
C GLU A 86 -0.06 7.02 -20.76
N VAL A 87 -0.21 8.35 -20.81
CA VAL A 87 0.80 9.25 -21.39
C VAL A 87 2.10 9.22 -20.59
N GLU A 88 2.03 9.22 -19.25
CA GLU A 88 3.20 9.12 -18.37
C GLU A 88 3.91 7.76 -18.55
N TRP A 89 3.15 6.67 -18.66
CA TRP A 89 3.68 5.33 -18.92
C TRP A 89 4.38 5.20 -20.27
N ASP A 90 3.84 5.81 -21.32
CA ASP A 90 4.47 5.80 -22.63
C ASP A 90 5.76 6.64 -22.64
N ALA A 91 5.76 7.82 -21.98
CA ALA A 91 6.97 8.62 -21.81
C ALA A 91 8.07 7.87 -21.04
N ALA A 92 7.72 7.20 -19.94
CA ALA A 92 8.66 6.38 -19.16
C ALA A 92 9.21 5.20 -19.98
N ARG A 93 8.39 4.62 -20.86
CA ARG A 93 8.80 3.53 -21.75
C ARG A 93 9.80 4.00 -22.81
N GLU A 94 9.58 5.19 -23.38
CA GLU A 94 10.51 5.82 -24.32
C GLU A 94 11.84 6.17 -23.64
N GLU A 95 11.81 6.75 -22.44
CA GLU A 95 13.01 7.06 -21.66
C GLU A 95 13.82 5.79 -21.35
N LEU A 96 13.15 4.72 -20.92
CA LEU A 96 13.78 3.43 -20.64
C LEU A 96 14.40 2.80 -21.91
N ALA A 97 13.74 2.93 -23.07
CA ALA A 97 14.29 2.49 -24.34
C ALA A 97 15.56 3.28 -24.71
N LEU A 98 15.56 4.59 -24.48
CA LEU A 98 16.72 5.46 -24.71
C LEU A 98 17.90 5.12 -23.79
N ILE A 99 17.64 4.90 -22.49
CA ILE A 99 18.67 4.49 -21.53
C ILE A 99 19.27 3.13 -21.91
N ARG A 100 18.45 2.17 -22.34
CA ARG A 100 18.94 0.87 -22.83
C ARG A 100 19.82 1.01 -24.06
N ALA A 101 19.42 1.83 -25.04
CA ALA A 101 20.23 2.08 -26.22
C ALA A 101 21.57 2.75 -25.88
N GLN A 102 21.59 3.69 -24.93
CA GLN A 102 22.82 4.30 -24.43
C GLN A 102 23.73 3.27 -23.74
N LEU A 103 23.17 2.42 -22.87
CA LEU A 103 23.92 1.36 -22.21
C LEU A 103 24.56 0.40 -23.21
N GLU A 104 23.81 -0.02 -24.24
CA GLU A 104 24.32 -0.89 -25.30
C GLU A 104 25.45 -0.22 -26.10
N ALA A 105 25.31 1.08 -26.41
CA ALA A 105 26.35 1.86 -27.09
C ALA A 105 27.63 1.96 -26.25
N THR A 106 27.51 2.25 -24.95
CA THR A 106 28.64 2.31 -24.02
C THR A 106 29.31 0.94 -23.87
N LEU A 107 28.54 -0.15 -23.78
CA LEU A 107 29.09 -1.51 -23.74
C LEU A 107 29.79 -1.89 -25.04
N ALA A 108 29.29 -1.44 -26.19
CA ALA A 108 29.96 -1.62 -27.48
C ALA A 108 31.28 -0.84 -27.55
N GLU A 109 31.31 0.38 -27.03
CA GLU A 109 32.52 1.20 -26.95
C GLU A 109 33.57 0.60 -26.01
N HIS A 110 33.16 0.15 -24.82
CA HIS A 110 34.02 -0.54 -23.88
C HIS A 110 34.65 -1.81 -24.51
N ARG A 111 33.87 -2.58 -25.27
CA ARG A 111 34.39 -3.74 -26.03
C ARG A 111 35.45 -3.32 -27.06
N ARG A 112 35.26 -2.20 -27.78
CA ARG A 112 36.26 -1.67 -28.72
C ARG A 112 37.54 -1.24 -27.99
N TYR A 113 37.42 -0.58 -26.84
CA TYR A 113 38.59 -0.21 -26.04
C TYR A 113 39.36 -1.44 -25.55
N LYS A 114 38.66 -2.46 -25.03
CA LYS A 114 39.27 -3.72 -24.60
C LYS A 114 40.07 -4.38 -25.72
N GLN A 115 39.50 -4.46 -26.93
CA GLN A 115 40.21 -4.98 -28.11
C GLN A 115 41.45 -4.15 -28.49
N ARG A 116 41.38 -2.82 -28.39
CA ARG A 116 42.54 -1.93 -28.67
C ARG A 116 43.67 -2.13 -27.66
N VAL A 117 43.34 -2.34 -26.38
CA VAL A 117 44.31 -2.63 -25.32
C VAL A 117 44.98 -3.98 -25.59
N GLU A 118 44.20 -5.02 -25.87
CA GLU A 118 44.71 -6.36 -26.19
C GLU A 118 45.67 -6.33 -27.40
N VAL A 119 45.31 -5.63 -28.49
CA VAL A 119 46.20 -5.46 -29.66
C VAL A 119 47.47 -4.69 -29.29
N ALA A 120 47.39 -3.68 -28.43
CA ALA A 120 48.55 -2.92 -27.97
C ALA A 120 49.49 -3.76 -27.08
N GLU A 121 48.93 -4.64 -26.25
CA GLU A 121 49.69 -5.59 -25.43
C GLU A 121 50.43 -6.61 -26.30
N ILE A 122 49.74 -7.24 -27.27
CA ILE A 122 50.38 -8.15 -28.25
C ILE A 122 51.52 -7.43 -28.99
N ARG A 123 51.32 -6.17 -29.39
CA ARG A 123 52.35 -5.37 -30.07
C ARG A 123 53.54 -5.07 -29.17
N ARG A 124 53.30 -4.81 -27.88
CA ARG A 124 54.36 -4.59 -26.88
C ARG A 124 55.20 -5.86 -26.71
N ASP A 125 54.58 -7.01 -26.53
CA ASP A 125 55.26 -8.29 -26.34
C ASP A 125 56.08 -8.69 -27.58
N ASN A 126 55.54 -8.43 -28.78
CA ASN A 126 56.25 -8.65 -30.03
C ASN A 126 57.48 -7.71 -30.16
N TRP A 127 57.35 -6.44 -29.77
CA TRP A 127 58.47 -5.50 -29.76
C TRP A 127 59.59 -5.93 -28.80
N GLU A 128 59.24 -6.39 -27.59
CA GLU A 128 60.22 -6.93 -26.63
C GLU A 128 60.92 -8.18 -27.15
N THR A 129 60.24 -8.99 -27.97
CA THR A 129 60.83 -10.18 -28.59
C THR A 129 61.84 -9.81 -29.68
N ILE A 130 61.53 -8.79 -30.49
CA ILE A 130 62.41 -8.30 -31.56
C ILE A 130 63.61 -7.53 -31.00
N TRP A 131 63.43 -6.75 -29.93
CA TRP A 131 64.47 -5.87 -29.40
C TRP A 131 65.34 -6.50 -28.31
N LYS A 132 65.12 -7.77 -27.93
CA LYS A 132 66.07 -8.49 -27.06
C LYS A 132 67.42 -8.53 -27.77
N PRO A 133 68.43 -7.76 -27.33
CA PRO A 133 69.73 -7.74 -27.99
C PRO A 133 70.26 -9.16 -27.92
N SER A 134 70.68 -9.70 -29.05
CA SER A 134 71.31 -11.01 -29.14
C SER A 134 72.44 -11.07 -28.12
N LYS A 135 72.17 -11.62 -26.94
CA LYS A 135 73.17 -11.91 -25.91
C LYS A 135 73.94 -13.13 -26.38
N GLY A 136 74.77 -12.89 -27.38
CA GLY A 136 75.56 -13.90 -28.03
C GLY A 136 76.51 -13.22 -29.00
N LEU A 137 77.77 -13.10 -28.55
CA LEU A 137 78.94 -12.91 -29.39
C LEU A 137 79.39 -11.48 -29.74
N PHE A 138 79.46 -10.57 -28.76
CA PHE A 138 80.58 -9.62 -28.75
C PHE A 138 81.35 -9.76 -27.45
N GLY A 139 82.43 -10.53 -27.56
CA GLY A 139 83.41 -10.73 -26.51
C GLY A 139 84.02 -9.41 -26.08
N MET A 140 84.34 -9.37 -24.79
CA MET A 140 85.22 -8.41 -24.19
C MET A 140 86.42 -8.09 -25.09
N ARG A 141 86.59 -6.81 -25.43
CA ARG A 141 87.92 -6.24 -25.50
C ARG A 141 87.93 -4.99 -24.63
N THR A 142 88.61 -5.15 -23.50
CA THR A 142 89.08 -4.09 -22.62
C THR A 142 89.74 -2.99 -23.45
N GLY A 143 89.27 -1.75 -23.27
CA GLY A 143 89.83 -0.57 -23.90
C GLY A 143 89.55 0.62 -23.00
N GLU A 144 90.43 0.82 -22.02
CA GLU A 144 90.53 2.04 -21.24
C GLU A 144 90.72 3.25 -22.16
N GLY A 145 90.04 4.34 -21.79
CA GLY A 145 90.49 5.70 -22.06
C GLY A 145 90.16 6.26 -23.44
N TRP A 146 89.09 7.05 -23.53
CA TRP A 146 89.14 8.30 -24.29
C TRP A 146 88.38 9.41 -23.54
N ARG A 147 89.12 10.49 -23.33
CA ARG A 147 88.76 11.76 -22.72
C ARG A 147 87.64 12.49 -23.48
N LYS A 148 86.86 13.24 -22.70
CA LYS A 148 86.63 14.70 -22.84
C LYS A 148 86.40 15.22 -24.28
N SER A 149 85.15 15.63 -24.56
CA SER A 149 84.94 16.91 -25.23
C SER A 149 83.64 17.54 -24.74
N GLU A 150 83.81 18.67 -24.07
CA GLU A 150 82.81 19.71 -23.91
C GLU A 150 82.43 20.31 -25.28
N ALA A 151 81.32 21.05 -25.24
CA ALA A 151 80.95 22.19 -26.06
C ALA A 151 79.93 21.99 -27.19
N ASP A 152 78.83 22.71 -26.98
CA ASP A 152 78.03 23.48 -27.94
C ASP A 152 76.99 22.78 -28.82
N GLY A 153 75.76 23.30 -28.72
CA GLY A 153 74.88 23.40 -29.89
C GLY A 153 73.38 23.19 -29.68
N GLN A 154 72.70 24.29 -29.34
CA GLN A 154 71.32 24.66 -29.72
C GLN A 154 70.07 23.98 -29.09
N PRO A 155 69.10 24.80 -28.63
CA PRO A 155 67.77 24.34 -28.26
C PRO A 155 66.91 24.18 -29.52
N VAL A 156 66.42 22.97 -29.79
CA VAL A 156 65.44 22.73 -30.85
C VAL A 156 64.06 22.56 -30.24
N ALA A 157 63.18 23.44 -30.72
CA ALA A 157 61.77 23.67 -30.45
C ALA A 157 60.94 22.52 -29.86
N ALA A 158 60.15 22.86 -28.85
CA ALA A 158 59.03 22.09 -28.35
C ALA A 158 58.01 21.79 -29.46
N PRO A 159 57.39 20.59 -29.48
CA PRO A 159 56.34 20.28 -30.43
C PRO A 159 55.10 21.12 -30.14
N VAL A 160 54.67 21.83 -31.19
CA VAL A 160 53.44 22.61 -31.31
C VAL A 160 52.23 21.74 -30.94
N ARG A 161 51.50 22.17 -29.90
CA ARG A 161 50.17 21.64 -29.58
C ARG A 161 49.18 22.03 -30.68
N SER A 162 48.47 21.04 -31.20
CA SER A 162 47.33 21.24 -32.09
C SER A 162 46.20 22.01 -31.37
N PRO A 163 45.49 22.93 -32.05
CA PRO A 163 44.38 23.67 -31.44
C PRO A 163 43.16 22.76 -31.28
N SER A 164 42.62 22.72 -30.06
CA SER A 164 41.28 22.17 -29.79
C SER A 164 40.21 22.97 -30.53
N PRO A 165 39.13 22.33 -31.00
CA PRO A 165 38.04 23.02 -31.66
C PRO A 165 37.27 23.90 -30.66
N VAL A 166 36.94 25.09 -31.16
CA VAL A 166 36.11 26.12 -30.58
C VAL A 166 34.79 25.52 -30.08
N GLY A 167 34.63 25.49 -28.75
CA GLY A 167 33.35 25.24 -28.10
C GLY A 167 32.51 26.52 -28.16
N SER A 168 31.37 26.45 -28.83
CA SER A 168 30.36 27.49 -28.84
C SER A 168 29.81 27.73 -27.43
N SER A 169 29.90 28.98 -27.03
CA SER A 169 29.16 29.66 -25.98
C SER A 169 27.66 29.28 -25.99
N LEU A 170 27.20 28.68 -24.90
CA LEU A 170 25.83 28.84 -24.41
C LEU A 170 25.88 29.16 -22.92
N SER A 171 25.01 30.09 -22.57
CA SER A 171 25.10 31.00 -21.44
C SER A 171 24.78 30.36 -20.10
N ASP A 172 25.28 31.06 -19.08
CA ASP A 172 24.94 31.02 -17.67
C ASP A 172 23.51 30.56 -17.33
N THR A 173 23.40 29.56 -16.47
CA THR A 173 22.49 29.62 -15.31
C THR A 173 23.09 28.78 -14.19
N SER A 174 23.55 29.50 -13.17
CA SER A 174 24.18 29.01 -11.96
C SER A 174 23.10 28.53 -10.98
N PHE A 175 23.19 27.29 -10.52
CA PHE A 175 22.66 26.89 -9.22
C PHE A 175 23.63 25.95 -8.52
N LEU A 176 23.85 26.26 -7.25
CA LEU A 176 24.90 25.77 -6.36
C LEU A 176 24.75 24.29 -6.03
N THR A 177 25.84 23.54 -6.19
CA THR A 177 26.09 22.28 -5.47
C THR A 177 26.38 22.58 -3.99
N PRO A 178 26.09 21.63 -3.10
CA PRO A 178 27.10 21.24 -2.13
C PRO A 178 27.48 19.78 -2.30
N ALA A 179 28.79 19.56 -2.18
CA ALA A 179 29.47 18.29 -2.12
C ALA A 179 28.93 17.41 -0.98
N ASP A 180 28.92 16.10 -1.19
CA ASP A 180 29.80 15.23 -0.41
C ASP A 180 29.96 13.87 -1.08
N GLY A 181 31.21 13.39 -1.06
CA GLY A 181 31.62 12.17 -1.73
C GLY A 181 31.24 10.91 -0.97
N THR A 182 31.09 9.82 -1.70
CA THR A 182 31.45 8.49 -1.18
C THR A 182 31.85 7.62 -2.36
N GLU A 183 33.12 7.20 -2.36
CA GLU A 183 33.64 6.15 -3.22
C GLU A 183 32.91 4.83 -2.91
N VAL A 184 32.36 4.18 -3.94
CA VAL A 184 31.95 2.78 -3.85
C VAL A 184 32.56 2.04 -5.04
N SER A 185 33.60 1.27 -4.75
CA SER A 185 34.09 0.18 -5.60
C SER A 185 32.98 -0.86 -5.78
N GLN A 186 32.56 -1.07 -7.02
CA GLN A 186 31.75 -2.22 -7.42
C GLN A 186 32.64 -3.28 -8.07
N GLU A 187 32.87 -4.39 -7.37
CA GLU A 187 33.26 -5.64 -7.99
C GLU A 187 32.00 -6.39 -8.46
N LEU A 188 31.99 -6.75 -9.74
CA LEU A 188 31.00 -7.57 -10.41
C LEU A 188 31.23 -9.06 -10.10
N PRO A 189 30.20 -9.86 -9.79
CA PRO A 189 30.26 -11.30 -9.96
C PRO A 189 29.73 -11.69 -11.34
N ASP A 190 30.56 -12.41 -12.09
CA ASP A 190 30.18 -13.15 -13.30
C ASP A 190 29.12 -14.20 -12.96
N SER A 191 28.09 -14.33 -13.81
CA SER A 191 27.21 -15.49 -13.81
C SER A 191 26.87 -15.92 -15.24
N PRO A 192 26.84 -17.23 -15.51
CA PRO A 192 26.80 -17.77 -16.86
C PRO A 192 25.39 -17.79 -17.44
N VAL A 193 25.32 -17.45 -18.72
CA VAL A 193 24.15 -17.57 -19.59
C VAL A 193 23.90 -19.05 -19.92
N THR A 194 22.76 -19.60 -19.48
CA THR A 194 22.18 -20.80 -20.09
C THR A 194 20.95 -20.42 -20.90
N ARG A 195 21.11 -20.56 -22.22
CA ARG A 195 20.13 -20.33 -23.28
C ARG A 195 19.33 -21.62 -23.47
N ASN A 196 18.03 -21.60 -23.20
CA ASN A 196 17.10 -22.63 -23.64
C ASN A 196 16.01 -21.98 -24.48
N ASP A 197 16.14 -22.15 -25.81
CA ASP A 197 15.08 -21.93 -26.78
C ASP A 197 14.02 -23.02 -26.61
N GLY A 198 12.78 -22.59 -26.37
CA GLY A 198 11.63 -23.47 -26.19
C GLY A 198 10.38 -22.83 -26.77
N THR A 199 10.31 -22.84 -28.11
CA THR A 199 9.15 -22.46 -28.92
C THR A 199 7.94 -23.34 -28.60
N LEU A 200 6.83 -22.75 -28.12
CA LEU A 200 5.51 -23.41 -28.13
C LEU A 200 4.41 -22.41 -28.58
N PRO A 201 3.36 -22.92 -29.27
CA PRO A 201 2.51 -22.09 -30.12
C PRO A 201 1.35 -21.43 -29.38
N LEU A 202 1.05 -20.20 -29.83
CA LEU A 202 -0.14 -19.42 -29.50
C LEU A 202 -1.42 -20.17 -29.93
N GLN A 203 -2.24 -20.59 -28.96
CA GLN A 203 -3.63 -20.98 -29.19
C GLN A 203 -4.53 -19.75 -28.91
N LYS A 204 -5.00 -19.10 -29.98
CA LYS A 204 -6.00 -18.03 -29.94
C LYS A 204 -7.33 -18.61 -29.43
N SER A 205 -7.73 -18.23 -28.23
CA SER A 205 -9.08 -18.49 -27.72
C SER A 205 -10.02 -17.36 -28.15
N LEU A 206 -11.16 -17.76 -28.71
CA LEU A 206 -12.22 -16.90 -29.24
C LEU A 206 -12.88 -16.10 -28.12
N ALA A 207 -12.88 -14.78 -28.25
CA ALA A 207 -13.67 -13.87 -27.43
C ALA A 207 -15.15 -13.97 -27.86
N VAL A 208 -16.00 -14.47 -26.96
CA VAL A 208 -17.45 -14.38 -27.05
C VAL A 208 -17.87 -13.01 -26.52
N GLN A 209 -18.38 -12.15 -27.40
CA GLN A 209 -19.05 -10.90 -27.03
C GLN A 209 -20.48 -11.21 -26.54
N PRO A 210 -20.97 -10.57 -25.46
CA PRO A 210 -22.40 -10.49 -25.22
C PRO A 210 -23.01 -9.36 -26.06
N SER A 211 -23.90 -9.76 -26.98
CA SER A 211 -24.76 -8.90 -27.76
C SER A 211 -25.77 -8.17 -26.86
N VAL A 212 -25.80 -6.85 -26.99
CA VAL A 212 -26.86 -5.98 -26.45
C VAL A 212 -28.04 -6.08 -27.42
N GLN A 213 -29.13 -6.72 -26.98
CA GLN A 213 -30.44 -6.56 -27.61
C GLN A 213 -31.36 -5.79 -26.67
N ASN A 214 -31.81 -4.68 -27.23
CA ASN A 214 -32.72 -3.71 -26.67
C ASN A 214 -34.14 -3.98 -27.21
N VAL A 215 -35.14 -3.51 -26.46
CA VAL A 215 -36.56 -3.35 -26.82
C VAL A 215 -37.44 -4.60 -26.76
N GLY A 216 -38.32 -4.61 -25.74
CA GLY A 216 -39.42 -5.57 -25.59
C GLY A 216 -40.41 -5.13 -24.52
N ASP A 217 -41.31 -4.23 -24.92
CA ASP A 217 -42.72 -4.08 -24.49
C ASP A 217 -43.11 -4.16 -23.01
N PHE A 218 -43.42 -2.97 -22.50
CA PHE A 218 -44.37 -2.72 -21.41
C PHE A 218 -45.72 -3.39 -21.69
N ARG A 219 -46.10 -4.38 -20.87
CA ARG A 219 -47.51 -4.74 -20.66
C ARG A 219 -47.93 -4.43 -19.23
N SER A 220 -48.80 -3.42 -19.13
CA SER A 220 -49.61 -3.09 -17.97
C SER A 220 -50.37 -4.31 -17.45
N ILE A 221 -50.16 -4.65 -16.18
CA ILE A 221 -51.05 -5.52 -15.42
C ILE A 221 -51.94 -4.61 -14.58
N SER A 222 -53.14 -4.36 -15.10
CA SER A 222 -54.26 -3.80 -14.37
C SER A 222 -54.79 -4.85 -13.39
N GLY A 223 -54.40 -4.74 -12.12
CA GLY A 223 -54.97 -5.53 -11.03
C GLY A 223 -56.23 -4.86 -10.48
N THR A 224 -57.39 -5.35 -10.90
CA THR A 224 -58.72 -5.01 -10.40
C THR A 224 -58.91 -5.49 -8.96
N ASN A 225 -58.82 -4.58 -7.98
CA ASN A 225 -59.32 -4.84 -6.63
C ASN A 225 -60.84 -4.66 -6.60
N ARG A 226 -61.54 -5.80 -6.63
CA ARG A 226 -62.99 -5.91 -6.49
C ARG A 226 -63.30 -6.02 -4.99
N GLY A 227 -64.15 -5.11 -4.50
CA GLY A 227 -64.64 -5.10 -3.14
C GLY A 227 -65.54 -6.29 -2.82
N CYS A 228 -65.46 -6.75 -1.57
CA CYS A 228 -66.49 -7.55 -0.92
C CYS A 228 -66.86 -6.86 0.40
N SER A 229 -67.98 -6.16 0.36
CA SER A 229 -68.76 -5.81 1.55
C SER A 229 -69.52 -7.07 1.99
N GLY A 230 -69.44 -7.41 3.27
CA GLY A 230 -70.25 -8.44 3.89
C GLY A 230 -70.40 -8.09 5.37
N THR A 231 -71.61 -7.68 5.74
CA THR A 231 -72.04 -7.33 7.08
C THR A 231 -72.45 -8.58 7.87
N ASP A 232 -72.42 -8.40 9.19
CA ASP A 232 -73.31 -8.96 10.21
C ASP A 232 -72.95 -10.23 11.00
N ALA A 233 -73.25 -10.06 12.30
CA ALA A 233 -73.70 -11.00 13.31
C ALA A 233 -72.66 -11.64 14.24
N ASP A 234 -72.55 -11.01 15.42
CA ASP A 234 -72.77 -11.58 16.75
C ASP A 234 -72.37 -13.04 16.99
N GLN A 235 -71.38 -13.23 17.88
CA GLN A 235 -71.52 -14.20 18.97
C GLN A 235 -70.54 -13.91 20.12
N ASN A 236 -71.15 -13.53 21.25
CA ASN A 236 -70.59 -13.51 22.59
C ASN A 236 -70.15 -14.93 22.99
N VAL A 237 -68.85 -15.12 23.23
CA VAL A 237 -68.33 -16.25 24.02
C VAL A 237 -67.30 -15.71 24.99
N GLU A 238 -67.68 -15.65 26.26
CA GLU A 238 -66.81 -15.32 27.39
C GLU A 238 -65.71 -16.38 27.53
N CYS A 239 -64.45 -15.94 27.39
CA CYS A 239 -63.26 -16.78 27.55
C CYS A 239 -62.51 -16.35 28.82
N PRO A 240 -62.11 -17.28 29.71
CA PRO A 240 -61.55 -16.94 31.01
C PRO A 240 -60.11 -16.44 30.91
N THR A 241 -59.91 -15.22 31.40
CA THR A 241 -58.72 -14.67 32.08
C THR A 241 -57.38 -15.35 31.76
N ALA A 242 -56.87 -15.14 30.55
CA ALA A 242 -55.48 -15.40 30.21
C ALA A 242 -54.60 -14.25 30.73
N ALA A 243 -53.50 -14.61 31.38
CA ALA A 243 -52.51 -13.70 31.92
C ALA A 243 -52.07 -12.65 30.88
N LEU A 244 -52.15 -11.39 31.30
CA LEU A 244 -51.68 -10.21 30.59
C LEU A 244 -50.14 -10.28 30.47
N TRP A 245 -49.63 -11.01 29.47
CA TRP A 245 -48.26 -10.82 29.01
C TRP A 245 -48.24 -9.46 28.34
N GLN A 246 -47.81 -8.46 29.10
CA GLN A 246 -47.55 -7.12 28.61
C GLN A 246 -46.45 -7.26 27.55
N THR A 247 -46.84 -7.25 26.27
CA THR A 247 -45.90 -7.16 25.16
C THR A 247 -45.19 -5.82 25.31
N VAL A 248 -44.04 -5.83 25.97
CA VAL A 248 -43.16 -4.66 26.05
C VAL A 248 -42.77 -4.39 24.61
N GLY A 249 -43.35 -3.35 24.01
CA GLY A 249 -43.10 -3.00 22.63
C GLY A 249 -41.60 -2.78 22.45
N ASP A 250 -40.98 -3.59 21.60
CA ASP A 250 -39.59 -3.45 21.20
C ASP A 250 -39.42 -2.12 20.47
N ALA A 251 -39.18 -1.06 21.23
CA ALA A 251 -38.84 0.23 20.66
C ALA A 251 -37.61 0.03 19.77
N PRO A 252 -37.63 0.47 18.50
CA PRO A 252 -36.54 0.22 17.57
C PRO A 252 -35.22 0.74 18.13
N ILE A 253 -34.19 -0.10 18.12
CA ILE A 253 -32.85 0.24 18.63
C ILE A 253 -32.31 1.43 17.84
N ARG A 254 -32.29 2.60 18.48
CA ARG A 254 -31.86 3.86 17.86
C ARG A 254 -30.37 3.79 17.50
N THR A 255 -30.03 4.28 16.30
CA THR A 255 -28.62 4.40 15.88
C THR A 255 -27.90 5.40 16.80
N PRO A 256 -26.77 5.03 17.43
CA PRO A 256 -26.03 5.91 18.33
C PRO A 256 -25.49 7.12 17.56
N ARG A 257 -25.61 8.32 18.13
CA ARG A 257 -25.08 9.58 17.58
C ARG A 257 -23.80 10.04 18.28
N PHE A 258 -23.55 9.55 19.50
CA PHE A 258 -22.42 9.97 20.34
C PHE A 258 -21.75 8.77 21.00
N ILE A 259 -20.48 8.91 21.40
CA ILE A 259 -19.67 7.83 21.99
C ILE A 259 -20.35 7.19 23.21
N LYS A 260 -20.98 7.98 24.10
CA LYS A 260 -21.72 7.45 25.27
C LYS A 260 -22.88 6.52 24.88
N GLN A 261 -23.56 6.80 23.77
CA GLN A 261 -24.64 5.94 23.27
C GLN A 261 -24.08 4.65 22.64
N MET A 262 -22.93 4.75 21.97
CA MET A 262 -22.22 3.58 21.47
C MET A 262 -21.76 2.67 22.61
N ASP A 263 -21.20 3.22 23.70
CA ASP A 263 -20.83 2.44 24.88
C ASP A 263 -22.00 1.67 25.48
N LYS A 264 -23.17 2.30 25.56
CA LYS A 264 -24.40 1.66 26.03
C LYS A 264 -24.77 0.48 25.12
N LEU A 265 -24.80 0.72 23.81
CA LEU A 265 -25.11 -0.31 22.81
C LEU A 265 -24.10 -1.48 22.85
N LEU A 266 -22.81 -1.20 23.02
CA LEU A 266 -21.77 -2.23 23.15
C LEU A 266 -21.92 -3.06 24.43
N LYS A 267 -22.29 -2.44 25.56
CA LYS A 267 -22.56 -3.17 26.81
C LYS A 267 -23.79 -4.07 26.68
N GLU A 268 -24.86 -3.56 26.09
CA GLU A 268 -26.09 -4.32 25.86
C GLU A 268 -25.85 -5.49 24.90
N ALA A 269 -25.10 -5.26 23.82
CA ALA A 269 -24.71 -6.30 22.86
C ALA A 269 -23.79 -7.38 23.45
N ASN A 270 -23.02 -7.07 24.50
CA ASN A 270 -22.20 -8.04 25.22
C ASN A 270 -22.98 -8.85 26.26
N THR A 271 -24.23 -8.46 26.57
CA THR A 271 -25.08 -9.20 27.50
C THR A 271 -25.56 -10.50 26.83
N PRO A 272 -25.35 -11.68 27.44
CA PRO A 272 -25.78 -12.96 26.86
C PRO A 272 -27.27 -12.95 26.49
N GLY A 273 -27.59 -13.45 25.29
CA GLY A 273 -28.97 -13.54 24.79
C GLY A 273 -29.48 -12.27 24.08
N ASN A 274 -28.76 -11.16 24.12
CA ASN A 274 -29.19 -9.92 23.47
C ASN A 274 -28.80 -9.86 21.97
N ILE A 275 -29.44 -10.72 21.19
CA ILE A 275 -29.12 -10.95 19.76
C ILE A 275 -29.34 -9.70 18.92
N GLU A 276 -30.37 -8.91 19.21
CA GLU A 276 -30.72 -7.73 18.42
C GLU A 276 -29.68 -6.61 18.54
N HIS A 277 -29.19 -6.34 19.76
CA HIS A 277 -28.11 -5.37 19.97
C HIS A 277 -26.81 -5.84 19.31
N TYR A 278 -26.49 -7.14 19.39
CA TYR A 278 -25.35 -7.73 18.68
C TYR A 278 -25.45 -7.56 17.15
N LYS A 279 -26.61 -7.88 16.55
CA LYS A 279 -26.85 -7.68 15.10
C LYS A 279 -26.68 -6.21 14.71
N LYS A 280 -27.20 -5.28 15.52
CA LYS A 280 -27.09 -3.84 15.28
C LYS A 280 -25.63 -3.38 15.30
N VAL A 281 -24.84 -3.81 16.30
CA VAL A 281 -23.42 -3.49 16.35
C VAL A 281 -22.67 -4.08 15.15
N LYS A 282 -22.96 -5.33 14.77
CA LYS A 282 -22.34 -5.97 13.59
C LYS A 282 -22.65 -5.18 12.31
N ALA A 283 -23.89 -4.72 12.12
CA ALA A 283 -24.26 -3.88 10.98
C ALA A 283 -23.48 -2.56 10.96
N LEU A 284 -23.34 -1.89 12.12
CA LEU A 284 -22.55 -0.66 12.24
C LEU A 284 -21.05 -0.90 11.99
N CYS A 285 -20.51 -2.05 12.38
CA CYS A 285 -19.13 -2.42 12.06
C CYS A 285 -18.93 -2.61 10.55
N THR A 286 -19.87 -3.28 9.87
CA THR A 286 -19.85 -3.43 8.41
C THR A 286 -19.87 -2.06 7.72
N GLU A 287 -20.78 -1.17 8.14
CA GLU A 287 -20.86 0.20 7.64
C GLU A 287 -19.55 0.97 7.87
N ALA A 288 -18.97 0.87 9.06
CA ALA A 288 -17.69 1.50 9.40
C ALA A 288 -16.52 0.97 8.54
N HIS A 289 -16.51 -0.32 8.17
CA HIS A 289 -15.51 -0.89 7.28
C HIS A 289 -15.68 -0.41 5.82
N LEU A 290 -16.90 -0.13 5.37
CA LEU A 290 -17.19 0.40 4.04
C LEU A 290 -16.76 1.88 3.89
N ALA A 291 -16.83 2.67 4.96
CA ALA A 291 -16.34 4.05 5.00
C ALA A 291 -14.80 4.12 5.06
N LYS A 292 -14.09 3.63 4.03
CA LYS A 292 -12.61 3.49 4.02
C LYS A 292 -11.88 4.76 4.46
N ASP A 293 -12.12 5.87 3.78
CA ASP A 293 -11.31 7.10 3.91
C ASP A 293 -11.96 8.20 4.77
N GLN A 294 -13.26 8.05 5.10
CA GLN A 294 -14.02 9.03 5.87
C GLN A 294 -14.72 8.40 7.08
N LYS A 295 -13.94 7.69 7.93
CA LYS A 295 -14.48 7.17 9.19
C LYS A 295 -14.76 8.32 10.15
N THR A 296 -16.00 8.42 10.60
CA THR A 296 -16.36 9.29 11.72
C THR A 296 -15.67 8.81 13.00
N ASP A 297 -15.49 9.70 13.98
CA ASP A 297 -14.87 9.32 15.25
C ASP A 297 -15.67 8.25 16.00
N LEU A 298 -16.99 8.21 15.80
CA LEU A 298 -17.86 7.17 16.33
C LEU A 298 -17.59 5.80 15.69
N GLN A 299 -17.35 5.76 14.37
CA GLN A 299 -16.98 4.53 13.65
C GLN A 299 -15.58 4.06 14.05
N LYS A 300 -14.61 4.97 14.18
CA LYS A 300 -13.26 4.64 14.70
C LYS A 300 -13.37 4.06 16.11
N TYR A 301 -14.13 4.71 16.99
CA TYR A 301 -14.38 4.24 18.35
C TYR A 301 -15.00 2.84 18.37
N LEU A 302 -16.03 2.62 17.56
CA LEU A 302 -16.70 1.33 17.43
C LEU A 302 -15.73 0.23 17.00
N LEU A 303 -14.94 0.45 15.95
CA LEU A 303 -13.99 -0.55 15.45
C LEU A 303 -12.88 -0.89 16.46
N VAL A 304 -12.48 0.08 17.29
CA VAL A 304 -11.47 -0.13 18.34
C VAL A 304 -12.05 -0.85 19.56
N LYS A 305 -13.29 -0.54 19.96
CA LYS A 305 -13.89 -1.06 21.20
C LYS A 305 -14.68 -2.33 21.02
N TRP A 306 -15.21 -2.60 19.84
CA TRP A 306 -16.02 -3.78 19.60
C TRP A 306 -15.18 -5.05 19.69
N LYS A 307 -15.63 -5.98 20.52
CA LYS A 307 -15.13 -7.34 20.61
C LYS A 307 -16.33 -8.26 20.45
N THR A 308 -16.21 -9.28 19.62
CA THR A 308 -17.26 -10.31 19.50
C THR A 308 -17.51 -10.91 20.90
N PRO A 309 -18.75 -10.88 21.42
CA PRO A 309 -19.06 -11.39 22.74
C PRO A 309 -18.74 -12.89 22.85
N ASP A 310 -18.28 -13.35 24.02
CA ASP A 310 -17.87 -14.75 24.20
C ASP A 310 -19.04 -15.73 24.05
N TRP A 311 -20.25 -15.31 24.41
CA TRP A 311 -21.48 -16.09 24.21
C TRP A 311 -21.83 -16.31 22.73
N VAL A 312 -21.33 -15.45 21.83
CA VAL A 312 -21.49 -15.61 20.37
C VAL A 312 -20.42 -16.54 19.79
N LYS A 313 -19.21 -16.52 20.35
CA LYS A 313 -18.09 -17.34 19.87
C LYS A 313 -18.33 -18.85 20.08
N GLY A 314 -19.29 -19.20 20.95
CA GLY A 314 -19.46 -20.57 21.42
C GLY A 314 -18.30 -21.01 22.31
N PRO A 315 -18.38 -22.22 22.91
CA PRO A 315 -17.22 -22.83 23.55
C PRO A 315 -16.11 -22.94 22.51
N ARG A 316 -15.01 -22.21 22.73
CA ARG A 316 -13.84 -22.27 21.85
C ARG A 316 -13.40 -23.73 21.83
N PRO A 317 -13.39 -24.42 20.67
CA PRO A 317 -12.88 -25.77 20.63
C PRO A 317 -11.43 -25.70 21.09
N SER A 318 -11.13 -26.36 22.21
CA SER A 318 -9.75 -26.51 22.66
C SER A 318 -9.01 -27.20 21.53
N PHE A 319 -7.88 -26.63 21.11
CA PHE A 319 -7.12 -27.13 19.96
C PHE A 319 -6.76 -28.63 20.07
N SER A 320 -6.82 -29.20 21.28
CA SER A 320 -6.65 -30.62 21.55
C SER A 320 -7.74 -31.53 20.96
N ASP A 321 -8.94 -31.03 20.69
CA ASP A 321 -10.09 -31.84 20.24
C ASP A 321 -10.47 -31.62 18.75
N ALA A 322 -9.68 -30.85 18.00
CA ALA A 322 -10.02 -30.39 16.65
C ALA A 322 -9.96 -31.47 15.55
N THR A 323 -9.81 -32.75 15.88
CA THR A 323 -9.65 -33.81 14.87
C THR A 323 -10.96 -34.27 14.24
N ASN A 324 -12.14 -33.93 14.77
CA ASN A 324 -13.39 -34.40 14.18
C ASN A 324 -14.50 -33.35 14.17
N THR A 325 -14.90 -32.96 12.95
CA THR A 325 -16.23 -32.44 12.57
C THR A 325 -16.71 -31.16 13.25
N VAL A 326 -16.24 -30.01 12.78
CA VAL A 326 -17.01 -28.75 12.89
C VAL A 326 -17.14 -28.13 11.50
N SER A 327 -18.35 -28.17 10.96
CA SER A 327 -18.76 -27.73 9.61
C SER A 327 -18.87 -26.20 9.46
N GLY A 328 -18.07 -25.43 10.20
CA GLY A 328 -18.04 -23.98 10.15
C GLY A 328 -16.75 -23.42 9.54
N PRO A 329 -16.78 -22.22 8.92
CA PRO A 329 -15.56 -21.53 8.54
C PRO A 329 -14.68 -21.28 9.79
N PRO A 330 -13.36 -21.50 9.72
CA PRO A 330 -12.47 -21.36 10.86
C PRO A 330 -12.50 -19.93 11.41
N THR A 331 -12.53 -19.80 12.73
CA THR A 331 -12.49 -18.49 13.40
C THR A 331 -11.11 -17.85 13.20
N ASN A 332 -11.04 -16.52 13.07
CA ASN A 332 -9.78 -15.79 12.96
C ASN A 332 -8.88 -16.07 14.18
N PRO A 333 -7.68 -16.64 14.00
CA PRO A 333 -6.78 -16.93 15.10
C PRO A 333 -6.33 -15.67 15.84
N LEU A 334 -6.09 -15.79 17.14
CA LEU A 334 -5.47 -14.76 17.96
C LEU A 334 -3.99 -14.64 17.63
N HIS A 335 -3.41 -13.50 17.99
CA HIS A 335 -2.00 -13.21 17.80
C HIS A 335 -1.06 -14.29 18.39
N ASP A 336 -1.44 -14.82 19.56
CA ASP A 336 -0.64 -15.80 20.30
C ASP A 336 -1.02 -17.25 19.98
N ASP A 337 -2.06 -17.47 19.16
CA ASP A 337 -2.40 -18.81 18.67
C ASP A 337 -1.27 -19.37 17.80
N PRO A 338 -1.04 -20.70 17.83
CA PRO A 338 0.10 -21.32 17.18
C PRO A 338 -0.01 -21.24 15.64
N PRO A 339 1.11 -21.33 14.91
CA PRO A 339 1.15 -21.19 13.44
C PRO A 339 0.22 -22.16 12.69
N GLU A 340 -0.04 -23.34 13.25
CA GLU A 340 -0.96 -24.35 12.70
C GLU A 340 -2.40 -23.81 12.61
N ALA A 341 -2.85 -23.05 13.62
CA ALA A 341 -4.16 -22.39 13.60
C ALA A 341 -4.29 -21.42 12.43
N TRP A 342 -3.20 -20.69 12.15
CA TRP A 342 -3.11 -19.75 11.03
C TRP A 342 -3.07 -20.47 9.67
N VAL A 343 -2.43 -21.64 9.57
CA VAL A 343 -2.47 -22.46 8.35
C VAL A 343 -3.91 -22.89 8.03
N VAL A 344 -4.65 -23.38 9.03
CA VAL A 344 -6.06 -23.77 8.86
C VAL A 344 -6.89 -22.56 8.40
N TYR A 345 -6.73 -21.41 9.06
CA TYR A 345 -7.43 -20.19 8.71
C TYR A 345 -7.13 -19.71 7.27
N TYR A 346 -5.86 -19.60 6.89
CA TYR A 346 -5.48 -19.10 5.56
C TYR A 346 -5.65 -20.13 4.43
N THR A 347 -5.88 -21.40 4.77
CA THR A 347 -6.40 -22.39 3.82
C THR A 347 -7.85 -22.06 3.45
N ALA A 348 -8.68 -21.72 4.44
CA ALA A 348 -10.07 -21.32 4.21
C ALA A 348 -10.20 -19.90 3.62
N PHE A 349 -9.24 -19.00 3.90
CA PHE A 349 -9.27 -17.61 3.44
C PHE A 349 -7.99 -17.22 2.68
N PRO A 350 -7.78 -17.71 1.45
CA PRO A 350 -6.52 -17.55 0.72
C PRO A 350 -6.10 -16.09 0.48
N ALA A 351 -7.05 -15.21 0.20
CA ALA A 351 -6.80 -13.79 -0.06
C ALA A 351 -6.28 -13.00 1.16
N SER A 352 -6.45 -13.54 2.37
CA SER A 352 -5.96 -12.92 3.61
C SER A 352 -4.55 -13.40 3.99
N CYS A 353 -3.99 -14.36 3.25
CA CYS A 353 -2.68 -14.95 3.55
C CYS A 353 -1.57 -13.88 3.46
N PRO A 354 -0.68 -13.79 4.46
CA PRO A 354 0.37 -12.78 4.45
C PRO A 354 1.34 -13.00 3.28
N LEU A 355 1.89 -11.89 2.78
CA LEU A 355 2.93 -11.89 1.75
C LEU A 355 4.11 -12.78 2.15
N GLY A 356 4.73 -13.40 1.16
CA GLY A 356 5.86 -14.31 1.34
C GLY A 356 5.52 -15.74 1.75
N VAL A 357 4.29 -16.02 2.19
CA VAL A 357 3.91 -17.39 2.54
C VAL A 357 3.60 -18.18 1.28
N ARG A 358 4.47 -19.15 0.97
CA ARG A 358 4.28 -20.05 -0.17
C ARG A 358 3.20 -21.08 0.14
N ARG A 359 2.62 -21.63 -0.93
CA ARG A 359 1.66 -22.73 -0.83
C ARG A 359 2.32 -24.03 -1.25
N ASP A 360 1.95 -25.12 -0.59
CA ASP A 360 2.33 -26.45 -1.01
C ASP A 360 1.52 -26.91 -2.24
N ILE A 361 1.76 -28.14 -2.67
CA ILE A 361 1.07 -28.77 -3.80
C ILE A 361 -0.44 -28.92 -3.58
N ASP A 362 -0.91 -28.95 -2.32
CA ASP A 362 -2.33 -29.02 -1.96
C ASP A 362 -2.97 -27.63 -1.89
N GLY A 363 -2.22 -26.57 -2.20
CA GLY A 363 -2.64 -25.20 -2.08
C GLY A 363 -2.72 -24.70 -0.63
N LYS A 364 -2.21 -25.45 0.37
CA LYS A 364 -2.19 -25.02 1.77
C LYS A 364 -0.98 -24.13 2.04
N PRO A 365 -1.07 -23.13 2.94
CA PRO A 365 0.07 -22.34 3.36
C PRO A 365 1.16 -23.22 3.98
N ARG A 366 2.41 -23.06 3.54
CA ARG A 366 3.55 -23.82 4.08
C ARG A 366 3.77 -23.46 5.55
N LEU A 367 3.83 -24.47 6.42
CA LEU A 367 3.95 -24.25 7.87
C LEU A 367 5.23 -23.51 8.27
N ALA A 368 6.37 -23.79 7.64
CA ALA A 368 7.64 -23.10 7.91
C ALA A 368 7.53 -21.58 7.65
N ASP A 369 6.99 -21.20 6.49
CA ASP A 369 6.79 -19.79 6.14
C ASP A 369 5.75 -19.13 7.07
N MET A 370 4.73 -19.87 7.52
CA MET A 370 3.77 -19.36 8.51
C MET A 370 4.44 -19.14 9.87
N ARG A 371 5.30 -20.08 10.33
CA ARG A 371 6.10 -19.92 11.55
C ARG A 371 6.97 -18.67 11.47
N ALA A 372 7.70 -18.47 10.38
CA ALA A 372 8.49 -17.28 10.11
C ALA A 372 7.66 -15.99 10.17
N SER A 373 6.53 -15.96 9.46
CA SER A 373 5.59 -14.83 9.48
C SER A 373 5.11 -14.49 10.89
N ARG A 374 4.77 -15.51 11.70
CA ARG A 374 4.30 -15.32 13.08
C ARG A 374 5.42 -14.87 14.02
N ILE A 375 6.64 -15.38 13.86
CA ILE A 375 7.81 -14.91 14.62
C ILE A 375 7.98 -13.40 14.43
N VAL A 376 8.07 -12.93 13.17
CA VAL A 376 8.25 -11.48 12.89
C VAL A 376 7.05 -10.66 13.39
N ALA A 377 5.83 -11.18 13.23
CA ALA A 377 4.62 -10.49 13.71
C ALA A 377 4.59 -10.33 15.23
N ARG A 378 5.07 -11.31 15.99
CA ARG A 378 5.09 -11.28 17.46
C ARG A 378 6.24 -10.44 18.03
N LEU A 379 7.36 -10.36 17.32
CA LEU A 379 8.54 -9.59 17.75
C LEU A 379 8.49 -8.10 17.36
N ARG A 380 7.48 -7.66 16.59
CA ARG A 380 7.35 -6.25 16.19
C ARG A 380 7.16 -5.32 17.40
N PRO A 381 7.48 -4.01 17.27
CA PRO A 381 7.22 -3.03 18.31
C PRO A 381 5.77 -3.00 18.81
N ASP A 382 5.60 -2.81 20.12
CA ASP A 382 4.29 -2.62 20.74
C ASP A 382 3.70 -1.23 20.40
N MET A 383 2.44 -1.00 20.78
CA MET A 383 1.78 0.29 20.53
C MET A 383 2.43 1.40 21.36
N MET A 384 2.88 2.45 20.66
CA MET A 384 3.34 3.71 21.24
C MET A 384 2.15 4.65 21.48
N LEU A 385 2.38 5.79 22.16
CA LEU A 385 1.33 6.78 22.44
C LEU A 385 0.64 7.33 21.18
N ASP A 386 1.34 7.37 20.04
CA ASP A 386 0.80 7.81 18.77
C ASP A 386 0.69 6.64 17.77
N GLU A 387 -0.46 6.56 17.10
CA GLU A 387 -0.78 5.49 16.15
C GLU A 387 0.09 5.59 14.89
N HIS A 388 0.39 6.82 14.43
CA HIS A 388 1.19 7.04 13.24
C HIS A 388 2.64 6.59 13.46
N THR A 389 3.27 7.01 14.56
CA THR A 389 4.61 6.55 14.96
C THR A 389 4.66 5.05 15.20
N THR A 390 3.64 4.45 15.83
CA THR A 390 3.54 3.00 15.98
C THR A 390 3.54 2.28 14.64
N ARG A 391 2.75 2.76 13.68
CA ARG A 391 2.67 2.19 12.33
C ARG A 391 4.01 2.31 11.61
N ALA A 392 4.63 3.49 11.63
CA ALA A 392 5.94 3.72 11.02
C ALA A 392 7.02 2.80 11.63
N ALA A 393 7.10 2.71 12.96
CA ALA A 393 8.05 1.83 13.66
C ALA A 393 7.85 0.35 13.31
N ARG A 394 6.61 -0.13 13.24
CA ARG A 394 6.30 -1.51 12.84
C ARG A 394 6.67 -1.79 11.39
N MET A 395 6.45 -0.83 10.49
CA MET A 395 6.84 -0.93 9.08
C MET A 395 8.36 -0.98 8.94
N GLN A 396 9.08 -0.06 9.59
CA GLN A 396 10.55 -0.02 9.57
C GLN A 396 11.17 -1.29 10.16
N PHE A 397 10.66 -1.78 11.30
CA PHE A 397 11.11 -3.06 11.87
C PHE A 397 10.89 -4.21 10.90
N LYS A 398 9.72 -4.28 10.27
CA LYS A 398 9.38 -5.34 9.31
C LYS A 398 10.28 -5.26 8.07
N GLU A 399 10.52 -4.07 7.54
CA GLU A 399 11.42 -3.85 6.40
C GLU A 399 12.84 -4.30 6.72
N ILE A 400 13.39 -3.87 7.87
CA ILE A 400 14.73 -4.28 8.30
C ILE A 400 14.82 -5.80 8.50
N ALA A 401 13.85 -6.40 9.20
CA ALA A 401 13.84 -7.84 9.43
C ALA A 401 13.77 -8.63 8.11
N ILE A 402 12.87 -8.25 7.20
CA ILE A 402 12.64 -8.98 5.96
C ILE A 402 13.75 -8.67 4.94
N ARG A 403 13.87 -7.40 4.51
CA ARG A 403 14.69 -6.99 3.37
C ARG A 403 16.19 -6.88 3.66
N HIS A 404 16.55 -6.63 4.92
CA HIS A 404 17.94 -6.36 5.27
C HIS A 404 18.55 -7.45 6.12
N LEU A 405 17.77 -8.17 6.93
CA LEU A 405 18.31 -9.19 7.83
C LEU A 405 18.16 -10.60 7.26
N PHE A 406 16.96 -11.04 6.91
CA PHE A 406 16.69 -12.44 6.54
C PHE A 406 16.66 -12.71 5.04
N SER A 407 16.42 -11.74 4.16
CA SER A 407 16.47 -11.98 2.71
C SER A 407 17.90 -12.11 2.15
N ILE A 408 18.93 -11.96 2.99
CA ILE A 408 20.33 -12.18 2.59
C ILE A 408 20.85 -13.40 3.38
N PRO A 409 21.04 -14.55 2.71
CA PRO A 409 21.45 -15.79 3.37
C PRO A 409 22.68 -15.62 4.28
N GLY A 410 22.57 -16.10 5.51
CA GLY A 410 23.63 -16.07 6.51
C GLY A 410 23.95 -14.68 7.09
N ARG A 411 23.21 -13.62 6.71
CA ARG A 411 23.48 -12.26 7.24
C ARG A 411 23.20 -12.16 8.73
N TYR A 412 22.15 -12.82 9.23
CA TYR A 412 21.87 -12.91 10.65
C TYR A 412 23.03 -13.56 11.42
N HIS A 413 23.51 -14.71 10.94
CA HIS A 413 24.66 -15.41 11.50
C HIS A 413 25.91 -14.52 11.54
N ARG A 414 26.27 -13.87 10.42
CA ARG A 414 27.43 -12.95 10.36
C ARG A 414 27.36 -11.83 11.40
N ILE A 415 26.19 -11.22 11.60
CA ILE A 415 26.02 -10.15 12.60
C ILE A 415 26.25 -10.69 14.02
N LEU A 416 25.70 -11.85 14.35
CA LEU A 416 25.88 -12.44 15.68
C LEU A 416 27.34 -12.84 15.95
N THR A 417 28.01 -13.45 14.96
CA THR A 417 29.42 -13.85 15.05
C THR A 417 30.33 -12.64 15.18
N ASN A 418 30.16 -11.62 14.34
CA ASN A 418 31.00 -10.41 14.36
C ASN A 418 30.90 -9.65 15.69
N LYS A 419 29.74 -9.70 16.36
CA LYS A 419 29.52 -9.02 17.63
C LYS A 419 29.66 -9.94 18.85
N ASN A 420 30.05 -11.20 18.65
CA ASN A 420 30.18 -12.23 19.68
C ASN A 420 28.94 -12.33 20.60
N ASN A 421 27.73 -12.31 20.02
CA ASN A 421 26.49 -12.40 20.79
C ASN A 421 25.99 -13.84 20.86
N ALA A 422 25.72 -14.29 22.09
CA ALA A 422 25.03 -15.55 22.32
C ALA A 422 23.54 -15.43 22.03
N VAL A 423 22.95 -16.49 21.48
CA VAL A 423 21.50 -16.64 21.35
C VAL A 423 20.94 -17.19 22.66
N THR A 424 19.83 -16.62 23.14
CA THR A 424 19.12 -17.14 24.31
C THR A 424 18.62 -18.57 24.04
N PRO A 425 18.84 -19.55 24.92
CA PRO A 425 18.47 -20.95 24.64
C PRO A 425 16.94 -21.17 24.57
N GLN A 426 16.16 -20.32 25.23
CA GLN A 426 14.69 -20.41 25.24
C GLN A 426 14.09 -19.39 24.28
N VAL A 427 13.22 -19.86 23.39
CA VAL A 427 12.44 -19.01 22.50
C VAL A 427 11.40 -18.25 23.32
N THR A 428 11.43 -16.92 23.25
CA THR A 428 10.42 -16.03 23.86
C THR A 428 9.94 -15.01 22.82
N TYR A 429 8.68 -14.62 22.89
CA TYR A 429 8.08 -13.70 21.92
C TYR A 429 7.81 -12.34 22.56
N GLN A 430 8.88 -11.66 23.00
CA GLN A 430 8.75 -10.32 23.57
C GLN A 430 8.77 -9.27 22.45
N PRO A 431 7.84 -8.29 22.44
CA PRO A 431 7.86 -7.19 21.46
C PRO A 431 9.16 -6.39 21.49
N PHE A 432 9.59 -5.88 20.34
CA PHE A 432 10.78 -5.03 20.23
C PHE A 432 10.59 -3.69 20.96
N LYS A 433 11.23 -3.55 22.12
CA LYS A 433 11.21 -2.32 22.92
C LYS A 433 12.29 -1.37 22.42
N CYS A 434 11.93 -0.45 21.52
CA CYS A 434 12.86 0.53 20.96
C CYS A 434 12.14 1.80 20.53
N GLN A 435 12.83 2.95 20.59
CA GLN A 435 12.34 4.19 19.99
C GLN A 435 12.40 4.09 18.45
N PRO A 436 11.51 4.75 17.69
CA PRO A 436 11.50 4.67 16.22
C PRO A 436 12.85 4.99 15.55
N GLY A 437 13.60 5.97 16.07
CA GLY A 437 14.93 6.34 15.55
C GLY A 437 16.03 5.31 15.80
N ASP A 438 15.79 4.36 16.69
CA ASP A 438 16.79 3.37 17.11
C ASP A 438 16.61 2.00 16.42
N ILE A 439 15.64 1.87 15.51
CA ILE A 439 15.38 0.61 14.79
C ILE A 439 16.45 0.45 13.71
N THR A 440 17.56 -0.18 14.10
CA THR A 440 18.72 -0.47 13.23
C THR A 440 18.84 -1.97 12.97
N LEU A 441 19.48 -2.34 11.86
CA LEU A 441 19.71 -3.73 11.48
C LEU A 441 20.31 -4.57 12.62
N ASP A 442 21.37 -4.05 13.23
CA ASP A 442 22.06 -4.70 14.34
C ASP A 442 21.17 -4.88 15.56
N ARG A 443 20.38 -3.87 15.93
CA ARG A 443 19.49 -3.98 17.10
C ARG A 443 18.34 -4.95 16.85
N VAL A 444 17.82 -5.01 15.62
CA VAL A 444 16.83 -6.01 15.23
C VAL A 444 17.45 -7.41 15.34
N ALA A 445 18.63 -7.65 14.75
CA ALA A 445 19.33 -8.94 14.86
C ALA A 445 19.57 -9.35 16.33
N LEU A 446 20.10 -8.45 17.15
CA LEU A 446 20.31 -8.68 18.58
C LEU A 446 19.01 -9.02 19.31
N HIS A 447 17.89 -8.39 18.93
CA HIS A 447 16.61 -8.67 19.54
C HIS A 447 16.08 -10.07 19.19
N PHE A 448 16.20 -10.50 17.94
CA PHE A 448 15.87 -11.87 17.55
C PHE A 448 16.70 -12.90 18.34
N ALA A 449 18.00 -12.64 18.52
CA ALA A 449 18.88 -13.51 19.31
C ALA A 449 18.49 -13.54 20.79
N LYS A 450 18.15 -12.38 21.39
CA LYS A 450 17.63 -12.28 22.76
C LYS A 450 16.31 -13.02 22.95
N CYS A 451 15.49 -13.06 21.91
CA CYS A 451 14.24 -13.82 21.85
C CYS A 451 14.43 -15.32 21.56
N GLY A 452 15.69 -15.78 21.47
CA GLY A 452 16.04 -17.18 21.28
C GLY A 452 15.87 -17.70 19.86
N ILE A 453 15.80 -16.82 18.86
CA ILE A 453 15.79 -17.23 17.46
C ILE A 453 17.20 -17.66 17.07
N SER A 454 17.40 -18.97 16.97
CA SER A 454 18.68 -19.57 16.61
C SER A 454 19.02 -19.36 15.13
N ILE A 455 20.30 -19.52 14.80
CA ILE A 455 20.80 -19.48 13.42
C ILE A 455 20.06 -20.54 12.57
N ALA A 456 19.88 -21.75 13.11
CA ALA A 456 19.15 -22.81 12.42
C ALA A 456 17.69 -22.45 12.11
N ILE A 457 16.97 -21.78 13.04
CA ILE A 457 15.61 -21.30 12.78
C ILE A 457 15.61 -20.19 11.72
N ALA A 458 16.62 -19.30 11.76
CA ALA A 458 16.76 -18.26 10.76
C ALA A 458 16.93 -18.86 9.36
N GLU A 459 17.90 -19.76 9.19
CA GLU A 459 18.22 -20.41 7.91
C GLU A 459 17.08 -21.31 7.40
N SER A 460 16.41 -22.07 8.28
CA SER A 460 15.38 -23.03 7.85
C SER A 460 14.03 -22.37 7.54
N ASP A 461 13.63 -21.37 8.34
CA ASP A 461 12.28 -20.82 8.33
C ASP A 461 12.26 -19.36 7.84
N LEU A 462 13.09 -18.47 8.40
CA LEU A 462 12.99 -17.02 8.16
C LEU A 462 13.60 -16.59 6.83
N GLU A 463 14.78 -17.10 6.47
CA GLU A 463 15.48 -16.68 5.25
C GLU A 463 14.68 -17.03 3.98
N PRO A 464 14.24 -18.29 3.77
CA PRO A 464 13.47 -18.64 2.56
C PRO A 464 12.13 -17.91 2.44
N TRP A 465 11.51 -17.57 3.57
CA TRP A 465 10.27 -16.79 3.61
C TRP A 465 10.51 -15.31 3.31
N ALA A 466 11.62 -14.75 3.79
CA ALA A 466 11.98 -13.35 3.57
C ALA A 466 12.39 -13.08 2.11
N GLU A 467 13.10 -14.02 1.47
CA GLU A 467 13.39 -13.98 0.03
C GLU A 467 12.10 -13.89 -0.81
N GLU A 468 11.13 -14.76 -0.52
CA GLU A 468 9.81 -14.74 -1.19
C GLU A 468 9.06 -13.43 -0.94
N CYS A 469 9.16 -12.85 0.27
CA CYS A 469 8.57 -11.53 0.56
C CYS A 469 9.16 -10.45 -0.34
N VAL A 470 10.49 -10.40 -0.49
CA VAL A 470 11.18 -9.39 -1.30
C VAL A 470 10.82 -9.57 -2.78
N SER A 471 10.81 -10.81 -3.28
CA SER A 471 10.38 -11.10 -4.67
C SER A 471 8.99 -10.51 -4.96
N LYS A 472 8.02 -10.74 -4.06
CA LYS A 472 6.65 -10.21 -4.21
C LYS A 472 6.55 -8.71 -4.05
N TRP A 473 7.38 -8.09 -3.21
CA TRP A 473 7.42 -6.63 -3.11
C TRP A 473 7.96 -5.99 -4.39
N ASP A 474 8.99 -6.57 -4.98
CA ASP A 474 9.58 -6.10 -6.23
C ASP A 474 8.66 -6.36 -7.44
N GLU A 475 7.76 -7.34 -7.37
CA GLU A 475 6.68 -7.54 -8.34
C GLU A 475 5.60 -6.46 -8.22
N VAL A 476 5.14 -6.16 -7.00
CA VAL A 476 4.08 -5.16 -6.77
C VAL A 476 4.56 -3.75 -7.11
N GLY A 477 5.84 -3.42 -6.85
CA GLY A 477 6.40 -2.11 -7.19
C GLY A 477 6.68 -1.90 -8.69
N ARG A 478 6.53 -2.94 -9.52
CA ARG A 478 6.67 -2.86 -10.98
C ARG A 478 5.33 -2.65 -11.71
N VAL A 479 4.22 -2.77 -10.99
CA VAL A 479 2.84 -2.51 -11.45
C VAL A 479 2.45 -1.12 -11.01
#